data_AF-A0AAW4N0H8-F1
#
_entry.id   AF-A0AAW4N0H8-F1
#
_cell.length_a   1.000
_cell.length_b   1.000
_cell.length_c   1.000
_cell.angle_alpha   90.00
_cell.angle_beta   90.00
_cell.angle_gamma   90.00
#
_symmetry.space_group_name_H-M   'P 1'
#
loop_
_entity.id
_entity.type
_entity.pdbx_description
1 polymer ?
#
loop_
_entity_poly.entity_id
_entity_poly.type
_entity_poly.pdbx_seq_one_letter_code
_entity_poly.pdbx_strand_id
1 'polypeptide(L)'
;MYKKILTLVLCTFFVLTGCSSKTAVKSQASTYAVLTKKKKSELLKMKKHYDLIVVRSKDLTIEDMKVLRKKSKQIYFYMNLKKPHHKAEELKADGIFISKIDDADALDALIKEANQNKLKVIVNNAYDYRETVYKNAKMVAGINQTCMMTKKQGKKYVKQDTEVSTRLKKYLSTCQEKGIATYLVEYTKNTDWRAAINAYCKKHHITYYNPTIK
;
A
#
# COMPACT_ATOMS: atom_id res chain seq x y z
N MET A 1 44.28 1.59 56.66
CA MET A 1 44.61 0.41 55.83
C MET A 1 43.31 -0.22 55.33
N TYR A 2 43.23 -0.39 54.02
CA TYR A 2 42.18 -0.94 53.14
C TYR A 2 40.95 -1.68 53.71
N LYS A 3 39.83 -1.47 52.99
CA LYS A 3 38.51 -2.15 52.94
C LYS A 3 37.43 -1.22 53.48
N LYS A 4 36.61 -0.58 52.64
CA LYS A 4 35.66 -1.20 51.72
C LYS A 4 35.39 -0.26 50.53
N ILE A 5 36.11 -0.46 49.43
CA ILE A 5 35.71 -0.01 48.09
C ILE A 5 34.99 -1.20 47.47
N LEU A 6 33.68 -1.31 47.68
CA LEU A 6 32.80 -2.16 46.89
C LEU A 6 31.36 -1.79 47.24
N THR A 7 30.48 -1.78 46.25
CA THR A 7 29.04 -1.37 46.32
C THR A 7 28.89 0.16 46.31
N LEU A 8 28.78 0.82 45.15
CA LEU A 8 27.50 0.89 44.43
C LEU A 8 27.71 1.43 42.99
N VAL A 9 28.46 0.71 42.14
CA VAL A 9 28.50 0.96 40.68
C VAL A 9 27.66 -0.10 39.95
N LEU A 10 26.44 -0.32 40.44
CA LEU A 10 25.52 -1.33 39.89
C LEU A 10 24.12 -0.76 39.63
N CYS A 11 24.02 0.51 39.23
CA CYS A 11 22.75 1.14 38.83
C CYS A 11 22.78 1.84 37.46
N THR A 12 23.85 1.69 36.66
CA THR A 12 23.96 2.42 35.37
C THR A 12 23.99 1.54 34.12
N PHE A 13 23.76 0.22 34.23
CA PHE A 13 23.85 -0.69 33.07
C PHE A 13 22.60 -1.54 32.77
N PHE A 14 21.44 -1.19 33.32
CA PHE A 14 20.25 -2.04 33.21
C PHE A 14 18.94 -1.34 32.83
N VAL A 15 18.93 -0.27 32.02
CA VAL A 15 17.67 0.13 31.34
C VAL A 15 17.91 0.85 30.00
N LEU A 16 18.49 0.20 28.99
CA LEU A 16 18.30 0.66 27.59
C LEU A 16 18.27 -0.48 26.56
N THR A 17 17.96 -1.71 26.96
CA THR A 17 17.32 -2.64 26.02
C THR A 17 15.86 -2.23 25.90
N GLY A 18 15.63 -1.06 25.29
CA GLY A 18 14.33 -0.73 24.72
C GLY A 18 14.05 -1.82 23.71
N CYS A 19 13.26 -2.80 24.13
CA CYS A 19 12.65 -3.77 23.23
C CYS A 19 11.76 -2.93 22.33
N SER A 20 12.35 -2.41 21.24
CA SER A 20 11.65 -1.68 20.21
C SER A 20 10.77 -2.71 19.54
N SER A 21 9.60 -2.96 20.15
CA SER A 21 8.52 -3.68 19.50
C SER A 21 8.31 -2.92 18.22
N LYS A 22 8.75 -3.48 17.08
CA LYS A 22 8.58 -2.87 15.77
C LYS A 22 7.09 -2.60 15.61
N THR A 23 6.66 -1.38 15.89
CA THR A 23 5.26 -1.02 15.81
C THR A 23 4.92 -1.07 14.32
N ALA A 24 4.11 -2.05 13.92
CA ALA A 24 3.74 -2.22 12.53
C ALA A 24 3.20 -0.89 11.99
N VAL A 25 3.79 -0.42 10.89
CA VAL A 25 3.36 0.85 10.29
C VAL A 25 1.91 0.73 9.85
N LYS A 26 1.08 1.57 10.45
CA LYS A 26 -0.32 1.72 10.05
C LYS A 26 -0.34 2.50 8.74
N SER A 27 -1.14 2.01 7.80
CA SER A 27 -1.52 2.83 6.64
C SER A 27 -2.13 4.15 7.11
N GLN A 28 -1.71 5.25 6.51
CA GLN A 28 -2.25 6.59 6.80
C GLN A 28 -3.68 6.76 6.29
N ALA A 29 -4.15 5.91 5.37
CA ALA A 29 -5.51 5.96 4.84
C ALA A 29 -6.43 4.97 5.57
N SER A 30 -7.48 5.47 6.21
CA SER A 30 -8.52 4.63 6.82
C SER A 30 -9.48 4.05 5.78
N THR A 31 -9.67 4.76 4.66
CA THR A 31 -10.49 4.31 3.52
C THR A 31 -9.73 4.41 2.21
N TYR A 32 -9.74 3.31 1.45
CA TYR A 32 -8.97 3.13 0.20
C TYR A 32 -9.84 2.51 -0.89
N ALA A 33 -9.63 2.90 -2.16
CA ALA A 33 -10.26 2.23 -3.30
C ALA A 33 -9.43 2.26 -4.58
N VAL A 34 -9.42 1.14 -5.31
CA VAL A 34 -8.88 1.02 -6.68
C VAL A 34 -10.00 1.06 -7.69
N LEU A 35 -10.19 2.22 -8.32
CA LEU A 35 -11.33 2.55 -9.17
C LEU A 35 -10.97 2.59 -10.67
N THR A 36 -9.98 1.82 -11.08
CA THR A 36 -9.41 1.83 -12.45
C THR A 36 -10.35 1.29 -13.54
N LYS A 37 -11.51 0.74 -13.16
CA LYS A 37 -12.56 0.25 -14.06
C LYS A 37 -13.77 1.19 -14.14
N LYS A 38 -13.87 2.21 -13.29
CA LYS A 38 -14.99 3.17 -13.34
C LYS A 38 -14.77 4.17 -14.47
N LYS A 39 -15.86 4.52 -15.17
CA LYS A 39 -15.85 5.61 -16.14
C LYS A 39 -15.69 6.96 -15.42
N LYS A 40 -15.16 7.97 -16.11
CA LYS A 40 -15.05 9.34 -15.59
C LYS A 40 -16.38 9.85 -15.01
N SER A 41 -17.49 9.68 -15.73
CA SER A 41 -18.82 10.12 -15.26
C SER A 41 -19.25 9.46 -13.94
N GLU A 42 -18.89 8.19 -13.72
CA GLU A 42 -19.16 7.49 -12.46
C GLU A 42 -18.24 7.94 -11.34
N LEU A 43 -16.96 8.22 -11.65
CA LEU A 43 -16.00 8.73 -10.69
C LEU A 43 -16.45 10.10 -10.15
N LEU A 44 -16.83 11.02 -11.03
CA LEU A 44 -17.24 12.37 -10.64
C LEU A 44 -18.56 12.41 -9.84
N LYS A 45 -19.43 11.43 -10.06
CA LYS A 45 -20.71 11.30 -9.34
C LYS A 45 -20.62 10.49 -8.05
N MET A 46 -19.43 10.05 -7.63
CA MET A 46 -19.31 9.23 -6.42
C MET A 46 -19.79 9.99 -5.18
N LYS A 47 -20.62 9.33 -4.37
CA LYS A 47 -21.11 9.89 -3.10
C LYS A 47 -20.15 9.62 -1.94
N LYS A 48 -19.55 8.42 -1.93
CA LYS A 48 -18.63 8.00 -0.89
C LYS A 48 -17.33 8.81 -0.96
N HIS A 49 -16.89 9.29 0.20
CA HIS A 49 -15.59 9.91 0.38
C HIS A 49 -14.54 8.85 0.77
N TYR A 50 -13.33 8.99 0.27
CA TYR A 50 -12.20 8.11 0.57
C TYR A 50 -11.00 8.92 1.08
N ASP A 51 -10.09 8.29 1.82
CA ASP A 51 -8.80 8.93 2.13
C ASP A 51 -7.83 8.79 0.95
N LEU A 52 -7.93 7.68 0.21
CA LEU A 52 -7.10 7.44 -0.97
C LEU A 52 -7.89 6.72 -2.06
N ILE A 53 -7.86 7.26 -3.27
CA ILE A 53 -8.36 6.58 -4.48
C ILE A 53 -7.24 6.38 -5.50
N VAL A 54 -7.33 5.29 -6.25
CA VAL A 54 -6.51 5.02 -7.43
C VAL A 54 -7.40 5.04 -8.67
N VAL A 55 -7.09 5.89 -9.63
CA VAL A 55 -7.89 6.09 -10.86
C VAL A 55 -7.01 6.06 -12.10
N ARG A 56 -7.60 5.91 -13.29
CA ARG A 56 -6.88 6.16 -14.56
C ARG A 56 -6.93 7.64 -14.90
N SER A 57 -5.85 8.16 -15.47
CA SER A 57 -5.70 9.59 -15.79
C SER A 57 -6.09 10.01 -17.20
N LYS A 58 -6.25 9.05 -18.14
CA LYS A 58 -6.35 9.31 -19.59
C LYS A 58 -7.33 10.43 -19.98
N ASP A 59 -8.49 10.48 -19.34
CA ASP A 59 -9.60 11.38 -19.72
C ASP A 59 -9.91 12.45 -18.67
N LEU A 60 -9.02 12.63 -17.68
CA LEU A 60 -9.19 13.60 -16.60
C LEU A 60 -8.58 14.95 -16.96
N THR A 61 -9.28 16.01 -16.57
CA THR A 61 -8.84 17.40 -16.65
C THR A 61 -8.57 18.00 -15.27
N ILE A 62 -8.03 19.22 -15.22
CA ILE A 62 -7.84 19.97 -13.97
C ILE A 62 -9.19 20.20 -13.26
N GLU A 63 -10.27 20.50 -13.99
CA GLU A 63 -11.61 20.67 -13.41
C GLU A 63 -12.16 19.37 -12.83
N ASP A 64 -11.94 18.24 -13.53
CA ASP A 64 -12.30 16.92 -12.98
C ASP A 64 -11.56 16.65 -11.67
N MET A 65 -10.28 17.03 -11.58
CA MET A 65 -9.50 16.89 -10.36
C MET A 65 -10.04 17.75 -9.21
N LYS A 66 -10.51 18.98 -9.45
CA LYS A 66 -11.17 19.80 -8.42
C LYS A 66 -12.39 19.09 -7.84
N VAL A 67 -13.16 18.39 -8.67
CA VAL A 67 -14.32 17.59 -8.20
C VAL A 67 -13.84 16.36 -7.42
N LEU A 68 -12.87 15.61 -7.93
CA LEU A 68 -12.34 14.41 -7.26
C LEU A 68 -11.69 14.72 -5.92
N ARG A 69 -11.06 15.89 -5.76
CA ARG A 69 -10.48 16.37 -4.49
C ARG A 69 -11.53 16.58 -3.40
N LYS A 70 -12.79 16.83 -3.76
CA LYS A 70 -13.92 16.84 -2.80
C LYS A 70 -14.38 15.43 -2.40
N LYS A 71 -13.92 14.40 -3.11
CA LYS A 71 -14.29 12.99 -2.91
C LYS A 71 -13.16 12.16 -2.31
N SER A 72 -11.93 12.62 -2.40
CA SER A 72 -10.79 11.94 -1.82
C SER A 72 -9.71 12.90 -1.37
N LYS A 73 -9.10 12.62 -0.20
CA LYS A 73 -7.94 13.39 0.30
C LYS A 73 -6.76 13.20 -0.64
N GLN A 74 -6.47 11.95 -0.98
CA GLN A 74 -5.37 11.58 -1.87
C GLN A 74 -5.89 10.89 -3.13
N ILE A 75 -5.28 11.22 -4.27
CA ILE A 75 -5.60 10.71 -5.59
C ILE A 75 -4.30 10.24 -6.22
N TYR A 76 -4.26 8.95 -6.51
CA TYR A 76 -3.14 8.29 -7.16
C TYR A 76 -3.54 7.89 -8.58
N PHE A 77 -2.63 8.08 -9.53
CA PHE A 77 -2.85 7.65 -10.90
C PHE A 77 -2.27 6.26 -11.15
N TYR A 78 -3.14 5.36 -11.60
CA TYR A 78 -2.74 4.05 -12.07
C TYR A 78 -1.83 4.18 -13.29
N MET A 79 -0.67 3.54 -13.23
CA MET A 79 0.27 3.46 -14.34
C MET A 79 0.84 2.06 -14.48
N ASN A 80 1.29 1.78 -15.70
CA ASN A 80 2.22 0.71 -16.01
C ASN A 80 3.59 1.30 -16.30
N LEU A 81 4.67 0.52 -16.12
CA LEU A 81 6.05 0.99 -16.33
C LEU A 81 6.27 1.63 -17.72
N LYS A 82 5.50 1.20 -18.73
CA LYS A 82 5.62 1.66 -20.12
C LYS A 82 4.90 2.98 -20.44
N LYS A 83 4.40 3.72 -19.43
CA LYS A 83 3.63 4.97 -19.67
C LYS A 83 4.21 6.16 -18.92
N PRO A 84 4.19 7.35 -19.53
CA PRO A 84 4.73 8.56 -18.92
C PRO A 84 3.95 8.95 -17.65
N HIS A 85 4.69 9.30 -16.60
CA HIS A 85 4.17 9.79 -15.32
C HIS A 85 3.82 11.28 -15.36
N HIS A 86 4.24 12.03 -16.40
CA HIS A 86 4.03 13.48 -16.53
C HIS A 86 2.58 13.94 -16.32
N LYS A 87 1.58 13.10 -16.65
CA LYS A 87 0.17 13.45 -16.41
C LYS A 87 -0.18 13.59 -14.94
N ALA A 88 0.50 12.86 -14.05
CA ALA A 88 0.31 12.97 -12.60
C ALA A 88 0.80 14.33 -12.09
N GLU A 89 1.90 14.83 -12.62
CA GLU A 89 2.43 16.16 -12.30
C GLU A 89 1.53 17.26 -12.86
N GLU A 90 1.18 17.17 -14.15
CA GLU A 90 0.31 18.12 -14.85
C GLU A 90 -1.02 18.34 -14.12
N LEU A 91 -1.63 17.24 -13.67
CA LEU A 91 -2.93 17.26 -12.98
C LEU A 91 -2.81 17.32 -11.45
N LYS A 92 -1.59 17.48 -10.91
CA LYS A 92 -1.31 17.60 -9.47
C LYS A 92 -1.94 16.46 -8.65
N ALA A 93 -1.74 15.22 -9.11
CA ALA A 93 -2.03 14.02 -8.31
C ALA A 93 -1.05 13.94 -7.13
N ASP A 94 -1.41 13.25 -6.05
CA ASP A 94 -0.48 13.07 -4.90
C ASP A 94 0.57 12.02 -5.17
N GLY A 95 0.31 11.15 -6.14
CA GLY A 95 1.18 10.02 -6.39
C GLY A 95 0.78 9.15 -7.56
N ILE A 96 1.59 8.13 -7.76
CA ILE A 96 1.44 7.11 -8.79
C ILE A 96 1.24 5.74 -8.16
N PHE A 97 0.41 4.94 -8.83
CA PHE A 97 0.14 3.56 -8.49
C PHE A 97 0.70 2.67 -9.60
N ILE A 98 1.88 2.12 -9.38
CA ILE A 98 2.64 1.34 -10.37
C ILE A 98 2.13 -0.10 -10.37
N SER A 99 1.80 -0.63 -11.53
CA SER A 99 1.35 -2.01 -11.72
C SER A 99 1.92 -2.58 -13.03
N LYS A 100 1.76 -3.89 -13.27
CA LYS A 100 2.32 -4.56 -14.47
C LYS A 100 3.82 -4.34 -14.60
N ILE A 101 4.53 -4.68 -13.52
CA ILE A 101 5.99 -4.62 -13.42
C ILE A 101 6.52 -5.83 -14.19
N ASP A 102 7.43 -5.58 -15.11
CA ASP A 102 8.14 -6.61 -15.87
C ASP A 102 9.67 -6.52 -15.69
N ASP A 103 10.18 -5.41 -15.14
CA ASP A 103 11.62 -5.16 -14.99
C ASP A 103 11.95 -4.46 -13.66
N ALA A 104 12.99 -4.93 -12.98
CA ALA A 104 13.38 -4.47 -11.65
C ALA A 104 14.11 -3.11 -11.68
N ASP A 105 14.93 -2.86 -12.70
CA ASP A 105 15.70 -1.63 -12.84
C ASP A 105 14.81 -0.48 -13.31
N ALA A 106 13.86 -0.76 -14.21
CA ALA A 106 12.81 0.17 -14.60
C ALA A 106 11.93 0.56 -13.42
N LEU A 107 11.62 -0.38 -12.51
CA LEU A 107 10.91 -0.07 -11.28
C LEU A 107 11.74 0.84 -10.36
N ASP A 108 13.03 0.55 -10.17
CA ASP A 108 13.96 1.36 -9.35
C ASP A 108 14.05 2.80 -9.88
N ALA A 109 14.27 2.94 -11.19
CA ALA A 109 14.35 4.23 -11.86
C ALA A 109 13.05 5.04 -11.70
N LEU A 110 11.90 4.41 -11.93
CA LEU A 110 10.61 5.09 -11.83
C LEU A 110 10.28 5.50 -10.38
N ILE A 111 10.64 4.69 -9.38
CA ILE A 111 10.46 5.07 -7.97
C ILE A 111 11.25 6.34 -7.64
N LYS A 112 12.51 6.41 -8.09
CA LYS A 112 13.40 7.54 -7.86
C LYS A 112 12.91 8.80 -8.57
N GLU A 113 12.56 8.68 -9.85
CA GLU A 113 12.04 9.78 -10.66
C GLU A 113 10.75 10.37 -10.05
N ALA A 114 9.79 9.52 -9.68
CA ALA A 114 8.55 9.97 -9.04
C ALA A 114 8.82 10.71 -7.73
N ASN A 115 9.78 10.25 -6.91
CA ASN A 115 10.16 10.93 -5.68
C ASN A 115 10.84 12.28 -5.93
N GLN A 116 11.70 12.38 -6.96
CA GLN A 116 12.30 13.65 -7.39
C GLN A 116 11.21 14.66 -7.78
N ASN A 117 10.15 14.18 -8.44
CA ASN A 117 8.98 14.98 -8.81
C ASN A 117 7.94 15.13 -7.68
N LYS A 118 8.32 14.77 -6.44
CA LYS A 118 7.48 14.88 -5.22
C LYS A 118 6.17 14.10 -5.27
N LEU A 119 6.10 13.08 -6.14
CA LEU A 119 4.98 12.14 -6.23
C LEU A 119 5.21 10.96 -5.28
N LYS A 120 4.19 10.63 -4.49
CA LYS A 120 4.20 9.42 -3.66
C LYS A 120 4.06 8.17 -4.53
N VAL A 121 4.72 7.09 -4.15
CA VAL A 121 4.68 5.83 -4.91
C VAL A 121 3.96 4.74 -4.14
N ILE A 122 2.96 4.13 -4.78
CA ILE A 122 2.39 2.84 -4.37
C ILE A 122 2.69 1.79 -5.43
N VAL A 123 3.25 0.66 -5.03
CA VAL A 123 3.61 -0.43 -5.95
C VAL A 123 2.67 -1.62 -5.78
N ASN A 124 2.07 -2.08 -6.88
CA ASN A 124 1.08 -3.15 -6.89
C ASN A 124 1.68 -4.51 -7.26
N ASN A 125 1.37 -5.54 -6.48
CA ASN A 125 1.74 -6.95 -6.71
C ASN A 125 3.26 -7.16 -6.90
N ALA A 126 4.08 -6.49 -6.09
CA ALA A 126 5.54 -6.46 -6.26
C ALA A 126 6.30 -7.55 -5.48
N TYR A 127 5.67 -8.69 -5.16
CA TYR A 127 6.34 -9.76 -4.40
C TYR A 127 7.62 -10.26 -5.08
N ASP A 128 7.59 -10.45 -6.39
CA ASP A 128 8.75 -10.92 -7.17
C ASP A 128 9.83 -9.82 -7.31
N TYR A 129 9.45 -8.56 -7.10
CA TYR A 129 10.33 -7.38 -7.14
C TYR A 129 10.58 -6.77 -5.76
N ARG A 130 10.38 -7.58 -4.70
CA ARG A 130 10.41 -7.12 -3.31
C ARG A 130 11.75 -6.51 -2.91
N GLU A 131 12.87 -7.00 -3.44
CA GLU A 131 14.19 -6.46 -3.12
C GLU A 131 14.33 -5.02 -3.62
N THR A 132 13.82 -4.70 -4.82
CA THR A 132 13.74 -3.32 -5.32
C THR A 132 12.85 -2.46 -4.41
N VAL A 133 11.71 -2.98 -3.96
CA VAL A 133 10.84 -2.27 -3.01
C VAL A 133 11.57 -2.00 -1.68
N TYR A 134 12.29 -2.99 -1.15
CA TYR A 134 13.00 -2.88 0.12
C TYR A 134 14.18 -1.90 0.04
N LYS A 135 14.95 -1.96 -1.04
CA LYS A 135 16.03 -1.01 -1.35
C LYS A 135 15.51 0.43 -1.34
N ASN A 136 14.29 0.64 -1.86
CA ASN A 136 13.66 1.95 -1.96
C ASN A 136 12.61 2.22 -0.86
N ALA A 137 12.67 1.56 0.30
CA ALA A 137 11.61 1.63 1.31
C ALA A 137 11.24 3.05 1.78
N LYS A 138 12.21 3.98 1.82
CA LYS A 138 11.97 5.39 2.17
C LYS A 138 11.23 6.20 1.08
N MET A 139 11.28 5.73 -0.15
CA MET A 139 10.69 6.35 -1.35
C MET A 139 9.36 5.69 -1.77
N VAL A 140 9.08 4.49 -1.24
CA VAL A 140 7.83 3.76 -1.49
C VAL A 140 6.85 4.05 -0.36
N ALA A 141 5.85 4.89 -0.65
CA ALA A 141 4.82 5.27 0.31
C ALA A 141 3.90 4.09 0.68
N GLY A 142 3.76 3.11 -0.20
CA GLY A 142 3.01 1.90 0.11
C GLY A 142 3.15 0.79 -0.92
N ILE A 143 2.65 -0.38 -0.57
CA ILE A 143 2.45 -1.49 -1.50
C ILE A 143 0.98 -1.91 -1.48
N ASN A 144 0.47 -2.30 -2.63
CA ASN A 144 -0.82 -2.96 -2.75
C ASN A 144 -0.62 -4.41 -3.17
N GLN A 145 -1.23 -5.33 -2.44
CA GLN A 145 -1.32 -6.73 -2.86
C GLN A 145 -2.75 -7.05 -3.30
N THR A 146 -2.87 -7.81 -4.36
CA THR A 146 -4.14 -8.32 -4.88
C THR A 146 -4.21 -9.82 -4.66
N CYS A 147 -5.38 -10.37 -4.33
CA CYS A 147 -5.62 -11.82 -4.27
C CYS A 147 -4.66 -12.57 -3.31
N MET A 148 -4.43 -12.00 -2.12
CA MET A 148 -3.59 -12.61 -1.08
C MET A 148 -4.32 -13.74 -0.35
N MET A 149 -5.63 -13.60 -0.15
CA MET A 149 -6.47 -14.54 0.59
C MET A 149 -7.42 -15.31 -0.33
N THR A 150 -7.77 -14.74 -1.49
CA THR A 150 -8.59 -15.42 -2.49
C THR A 150 -7.93 -15.43 -3.85
N LYS A 151 -8.24 -16.43 -4.68
CA LYS A 151 -7.81 -16.52 -6.08
C LYS A 151 -8.99 -16.68 -7.02
N LYS A 152 -8.83 -16.24 -8.26
CA LYS A 152 -9.83 -16.44 -9.30
C LYS A 152 -9.82 -17.90 -9.76
N GLN A 153 -10.98 -18.54 -9.74
CA GLN A 153 -11.21 -19.87 -10.30
C GLN A 153 -12.45 -19.80 -11.20
N GLY A 154 -12.22 -19.82 -12.51
CA GLY A 154 -13.28 -19.55 -13.50
C GLY A 154 -13.93 -18.18 -13.29
N LYS A 155 -15.24 -18.18 -13.02
CA LYS A 155 -16.05 -16.96 -12.78
C LYS A 155 -16.12 -16.55 -11.31
N LYS A 156 -15.56 -17.34 -10.38
CA LYS A 156 -15.65 -17.11 -8.92
C LYS A 156 -14.28 -16.82 -8.32
N TYR A 157 -14.30 -16.33 -7.08
CA TYR A 157 -13.10 -16.25 -6.23
C TYR A 157 -13.24 -17.28 -5.11
N VAL A 158 -12.20 -18.08 -4.93
CA VAL A 158 -12.09 -19.15 -3.92
C VAL A 158 -10.88 -18.90 -3.03
N LYS A 159 -10.69 -19.73 -1.99
CA LYS A 159 -9.53 -19.64 -1.10
C LYS A 159 -8.21 -19.70 -1.89
N GLN A 160 -7.26 -18.84 -1.55
CA GLN A 160 -5.91 -18.86 -2.10
C GLN A 160 -5.14 -20.10 -1.60
N ASP A 161 -4.19 -20.58 -2.39
CA ASP A 161 -3.28 -21.64 -1.97
C ASP A 161 -2.54 -21.22 -0.69
N THR A 162 -2.45 -22.13 0.27
CA THR A 162 -1.93 -21.82 1.61
C THR A 162 -0.51 -21.25 1.54
N GLU A 163 0.36 -21.86 0.74
CA GLU A 163 1.75 -21.40 0.57
C GLU A 163 1.81 -19.97 -0.02
N VAL A 164 1.02 -19.71 -1.06
CA VAL A 164 0.93 -18.38 -1.69
C VAL A 164 0.40 -17.33 -0.70
N SER A 165 -0.65 -17.66 0.04
CA SER A 165 -1.20 -16.75 1.05
C SER A 165 -0.19 -16.47 2.16
N THR A 166 0.50 -17.50 2.65
CA THR A 166 1.51 -17.38 3.71
C THR A 166 2.68 -16.51 3.29
N ARG A 167 3.25 -16.73 2.10
CA ARG A 167 4.39 -15.92 1.63
C ARG A 167 4.00 -14.46 1.39
N LEU A 168 2.80 -14.19 0.85
CA LEU A 168 2.33 -12.83 0.61
C LEU A 168 2.02 -12.10 1.93
N LYS A 169 1.46 -12.78 2.93
CA LYS A 169 1.29 -12.21 4.28
C LYS A 169 2.63 -11.86 4.92
N LYS A 170 3.63 -12.73 4.80
CA LYS A 170 5.00 -12.46 5.26
C LYS A 170 5.58 -11.23 4.57
N TYR A 171 5.42 -11.13 3.25
CA TYR A 171 5.83 -9.96 2.48
C TYR A 171 5.19 -8.65 2.97
N LEU A 172 3.87 -8.65 3.21
CA LEU A 172 3.19 -7.46 3.77
C LEU A 172 3.77 -7.07 5.14
N SER A 173 3.98 -8.04 6.02
CA SER A 173 4.59 -7.80 7.34
C SER A 173 5.99 -7.19 7.19
N THR A 174 6.83 -7.74 6.31
CA THR A 174 8.19 -7.21 6.06
C THR A 174 8.15 -5.78 5.50
N CYS A 175 7.19 -5.44 4.64
CA CYS A 175 6.99 -4.07 4.18
C CYS A 175 6.65 -3.12 5.34
N GLN A 176 5.75 -3.52 6.24
CA GLN A 176 5.39 -2.70 7.42
C GLN A 176 6.59 -2.49 8.35
N GLU A 177 7.39 -3.52 8.60
CA GLU A 177 8.63 -3.41 9.38
C GLU A 177 9.64 -2.44 8.78
N LYS A 178 9.60 -2.26 7.44
CA LYS A 178 10.45 -1.32 6.70
C LYS A 178 9.84 0.08 6.57
N GLY A 179 8.71 0.34 7.22
CA GLY A 179 8.07 1.65 7.19
C GLY A 179 7.05 1.85 6.07
N ILE A 180 6.74 0.81 5.30
CA ILE A 180 5.92 0.90 4.09
C ILE A 180 4.47 0.57 4.41
N ALA A 181 3.53 1.45 4.04
CA ALA A 181 2.10 1.21 4.24
C ALA A 181 1.61 0.03 3.36
N THR A 182 0.67 -0.76 3.88
CA THR A 182 0.15 -1.94 3.18
C THR A 182 -1.32 -1.80 2.86
N TYR A 183 -1.64 -2.09 1.60
CA TYR A 183 -2.99 -2.09 1.05
C TYR A 183 -3.33 -3.47 0.48
N LEU A 184 -4.61 -3.85 0.56
CA LEU A 184 -5.09 -5.13 0.04
C LEU A 184 -6.32 -4.93 -0.84
N VAL A 185 -6.33 -5.62 -1.99
CA VAL A 185 -7.51 -5.78 -2.84
C VAL A 185 -7.90 -7.25 -2.96
N GLU A 186 -9.16 -7.56 -2.60
CA GLU A 186 -9.77 -8.88 -2.81
C GLU A 186 -11.09 -8.73 -3.57
N TYR A 187 -11.56 -9.79 -4.24
CA TYR A 187 -12.73 -9.74 -5.13
C TYR A 187 -13.82 -10.77 -4.76
N THR A 188 -13.85 -11.21 -3.51
CA THR A 188 -14.81 -12.23 -3.08
C THR A 188 -16.17 -11.62 -2.74
N LYS A 189 -17.24 -12.26 -3.24
CA LYS A 189 -18.64 -11.97 -2.88
C LYS A 189 -19.11 -12.75 -1.65
N ASN A 190 -18.40 -13.82 -1.28
CA ASN A 190 -18.75 -14.65 -0.14
C ASN A 190 -18.60 -13.84 1.17
N THR A 191 -19.66 -13.81 1.99
CA THR A 191 -19.74 -13.04 3.25
C THR A 191 -18.67 -13.45 4.26
N ASP A 192 -18.46 -14.75 4.43
CA ASP A 192 -17.59 -15.30 5.46
C ASP A 192 -16.13 -14.99 5.13
N TRP A 193 -15.76 -15.13 3.86
CA TRP A 193 -14.46 -14.69 3.37
C TRP A 193 -14.27 -13.18 3.54
N ARG A 194 -15.29 -12.35 3.28
CA ARG A 194 -15.20 -10.90 3.53
C ARG A 194 -14.96 -10.59 5.00
N ALA A 195 -15.67 -11.26 5.91
CA ALA A 195 -15.49 -11.08 7.35
C ALA A 195 -14.08 -11.51 7.80
N ALA A 196 -13.60 -12.66 7.34
CA ALA A 196 -12.25 -13.15 7.64
C ALA A 196 -11.15 -12.22 7.11
N ILE A 197 -11.28 -11.72 5.88
CA ILE A 197 -10.35 -10.74 5.30
C ILE A 197 -10.35 -9.45 6.12
N ASN A 198 -11.53 -8.92 6.44
CA ASN A 198 -11.65 -7.69 7.22
C ASN A 198 -11.03 -7.83 8.61
N ALA A 199 -11.28 -8.95 9.30
CA ALA A 199 -10.68 -9.23 10.60
C ALA A 199 -9.15 -9.31 10.52
N TYR A 200 -8.62 -10.01 9.50
CA TYR A 200 -7.18 -10.09 9.25
C TYR A 200 -6.58 -8.69 9.00
N CYS A 201 -7.16 -7.93 8.08
CA CYS A 201 -6.68 -6.59 7.73
C CYS A 201 -6.73 -5.64 8.92
N LYS A 202 -7.79 -5.67 9.74
CA LYS A 202 -7.89 -4.88 10.97
C LYS A 202 -6.79 -5.25 11.98
N LYS A 203 -6.59 -6.55 12.22
CA LYS A 203 -5.54 -7.07 13.12
C LYS A 203 -4.14 -6.66 12.69
N HIS A 204 -3.88 -6.65 11.38
CA HIS A 204 -2.56 -6.38 10.81
C HIS A 204 -2.38 -4.95 10.27
N HIS A 205 -3.33 -4.04 10.53
CA HIS A 205 -3.26 -2.64 10.08
C HIS A 205 -3.10 -2.45 8.56
N ILE A 206 -3.73 -3.33 7.78
CA ILE A 206 -3.75 -3.28 6.32
C ILE A 206 -5.05 -2.58 5.89
N THR A 207 -4.97 -1.57 5.03
CA THR A 207 -6.20 -0.94 4.49
C THR A 207 -6.75 -1.77 3.33
N TYR A 208 -7.99 -2.24 3.49
CA TYR A 208 -8.62 -3.21 2.61
C TYR A 208 -9.67 -2.58 1.69
N TYR A 209 -9.68 -3.00 0.42
CA TYR A 209 -10.71 -2.67 -0.56
C TYR A 209 -11.25 -3.92 -1.26
N ASN A 210 -12.57 -4.01 -1.42
CA ASN A 210 -13.23 -5.05 -2.19
C ASN A 210 -14.18 -4.46 -3.23
N PRO A 211 -13.83 -4.51 -4.53
CA PRO A 211 -14.65 -3.93 -5.59
C PRO A 211 -15.99 -4.64 -5.82
N THR A 212 -16.21 -5.80 -5.22
CA THR A 212 -17.47 -6.56 -5.39
C THR A 212 -18.54 -6.21 -4.37
N ILE A 213 -18.18 -5.41 -3.36
CA ILE A 213 -19.13 -4.80 -2.42
C ILE A 213 -19.74 -3.58 -3.12
N LYS A 214 -21.06 -3.59 -3.30
CA LYS A 214 -21.80 -2.46 -3.87
C LYS A 214 -21.96 -1.34 -2.84
#